data_AF-A0A175YGD9-F1
#
_entry.id   AF-A0A175YGD9-F1
#
_cell.length_a   1.000
_cell.length_b   1.000
_cell.length_c   1.000
_cell.angle_alpha   90.00
_cell.angle_beta   90.00
_cell.angle_gamma   90.00
#
_symmetry.space_group_name_H-M   'P 1'
#
loop_
_entity.id
_entity.type
_entity.pdbx_description
1 polymer ?
#
loop_
_entity_poly.entity_id
_entity_poly.type
_entity_poly.pdbx_seq_one_letter_code
_entity_poly.pdbx_strand_id
1 'polypeptide(L)'
;MLYGLIHVRYLLTSRGMAAMLEKYKTYDFGRCPRVYCCGQPCLPVGQSDIPRSSTVKIYCPRCEDIYYPRSKYQGNIDGAYFGTTFPHLFFMTYGHLKPQKVTQSYVPRVFGFKLHKS
;
A
#
# COMPACT_ATOMS: atom_id res chain seq x y z
N MET A 1 -5.02 -21.61 -0.19
CA MET A 1 -5.33 -21.01 -1.52
C MET A 1 -6.78 -20.56 -1.62
N LEU A 2 -7.77 -21.44 -1.41
CA LEU A 2 -9.21 -21.10 -1.53
C LEU A 2 -9.64 -19.85 -0.74
N TYR A 3 -9.29 -19.77 0.55
CA TYR A 3 -9.62 -18.61 1.38
C TYR A 3 -9.10 -17.29 0.79
N GLY A 4 -7.89 -17.27 0.25
CA GLY A 4 -7.30 -16.07 -0.33
C GLY A 4 -8.05 -15.58 -1.59
N LEU A 5 -8.55 -16.50 -2.42
CA LEU A 5 -9.37 -16.16 -3.59
C LEU A 5 -10.78 -15.69 -3.22
N ILE A 6 -11.31 -16.17 -2.10
CA ILE A 6 -12.55 -15.64 -1.52
C ILE A 6 -12.27 -14.26 -0.91
N HIS A 7 -11.13 -14.10 -0.25
CA HIS A 7 -10.72 -12.87 0.43
C HIS A 7 -10.65 -11.69 -0.53
N VAL A 8 -10.01 -11.83 -1.70
CA VAL A 8 -9.95 -10.73 -2.69
C VAL A 8 -11.34 -10.25 -3.12
N ARG A 9 -12.31 -11.16 -3.27
CA ARG A 9 -13.70 -10.79 -3.58
C ARG A 9 -14.40 -10.14 -2.39
N TYR A 10 -14.17 -10.65 -1.19
CA TYR A 10 -14.73 -10.09 0.05
C TYR A 10 -14.26 -8.66 0.30
N LEU A 11 -12.98 -8.35 0.05
CA LEU A 11 -12.40 -7.01 0.21
C LEU A 11 -13.16 -5.93 -0.57
N LEU A 12 -13.79 -6.29 -1.69
CA LEU A 12 -14.54 -5.38 -2.56
C LEU A 12 -16.01 -5.21 -2.16
N THR A 13 -16.49 -5.94 -1.16
CA THR A 13 -17.84 -5.76 -0.59
C THR A 13 -17.84 -4.63 0.44
N SER A 14 -19.01 -4.01 0.69
CA SER A 14 -19.13 -2.96 1.72
C SER A 14 -18.70 -3.44 3.11
N ARG A 15 -19.01 -4.69 3.45
CA ARG A 15 -18.59 -5.31 4.73
C ARG A 15 -17.08 -5.51 4.80
N GLY A 16 -16.46 -5.96 3.72
CA GLY A 16 -15.01 -6.11 3.62
C GLY A 16 -14.28 -4.77 3.70
N MET A 17 -14.75 -3.77 2.96
CA MET A 17 -14.22 -2.39 3.00
C MET A 17 -14.26 -1.81 4.41
N ALA A 18 -15.38 -1.95 5.12
CA ALA A 18 -15.51 -1.49 6.51
C ALA A 18 -14.55 -2.23 7.45
N ALA A 19 -14.40 -3.55 7.30
CA ALA A 19 -13.45 -4.33 8.10
C ALA A 19 -11.98 -3.92 7.83
N MET A 20 -11.63 -3.61 6.57
CA MET A 20 -10.29 -3.14 6.23
C MET A 20 -10.04 -1.70 6.67
N LEU A 21 -11.09 -0.87 6.73
CA LEU A 21 -10.99 0.49 7.25
C LEU A 21 -10.55 0.51 8.71
N GLU A 22 -11.11 -0.37 9.55
CA GLU A 22 -10.70 -0.47 10.94
C GLU A 22 -9.23 -0.87 11.08
N LYS A 23 -8.78 -1.85 10.29
CA LYS A 23 -7.37 -2.26 10.21
C LYS A 23 -6.44 -1.15 9.67
N TYR A 24 -6.95 -0.34 8.75
CA TYR A 24 -6.22 0.80 8.20
C TYR A 24 -5.97 1.86 9.28
N LYS A 25 -6.98 2.16 10.12
CA LYS A 25 -6.89 3.12 11.23
C LYS A 25 -5.90 2.66 12.31
N THR A 26 -5.79 1.36 12.55
CA THR A 26 -4.86 0.78 13.54
C THR A 26 -3.46 0.50 13.00
N TYR A 27 -3.16 0.86 11.74
CA TYR A 27 -1.87 0.66 11.09
C TYR A 27 -1.45 -0.81 10.88
N ASP A 28 -2.41 -1.75 10.85
CA ASP A 28 -2.13 -3.19 10.76
C ASP A 28 -1.35 -3.58 9.50
N PHE A 29 -1.56 -2.84 8.41
CA PHE A 29 -0.89 -3.08 7.12
C PHE A 29 0.49 -2.41 7.01
N GLY A 30 0.89 -1.70 8.07
CA GLY A 30 2.15 -0.99 8.12
C GLY A 30 2.10 0.41 7.51
N ARG A 31 3.29 1.00 7.39
CA ARG A 31 3.50 2.41 7.03
C ARG A 31 4.46 2.54 5.87
N CYS A 32 4.31 3.62 5.12
CA CYS A 32 5.17 3.92 3.98
C CYS A 32 6.65 4.01 4.41
N PRO A 33 7.58 3.37 3.68
CA PRO A 33 9.00 3.45 3.99
C PRO A 33 9.64 4.78 3.57
N ARG A 34 9.04 5.58 2.68
CA ARG A 34 9.58 6.88 2.29
C ARG A 34 9.54 7.85 3.47
N VAL A 35 10.67 8.48 3.76
CA VAL A 35 10.83 9.46 4.85
C VAL A 35 9.82 10.61 4.71
N TYR A 36 9.70 11.19 3.52
CA TYR A 36 8.77 12.30 3.26
C TYR A 36 7.28 11.90 3.24
N CYS A 37 6.97 10.61 3.36
CA CYS A 37 5.60 10.17 3.61
C CYS A 37 5.21 10.21 5.09
N CYS A 38 6.13 10.55 5.99
CA CYS A 38 5.90 10.72 7.43
C CYS A 38 5.17 9.53 8.07
N GLY A 39 5.48 8.31 7.64
CA GLY A 39 4.85 7.10 8.16
C GLY A 39 3.36 6.94 7.78
N GLN A 40 2.92 7.47 6.63
CA GLN A 40 1.56 7.28 6.12
C GLN A 40 1.11 5.81 6.19
N PRO A 41 -0.07 5.50 6.78
CA PRO A 41 -0.64 4.15 6.74
C PRO A 41 -0.92 3.69 5.31
N CYS A 42 -0.59 2.43 5.04
CA CYS A 42 -0.69 1.81 3.73
C CYS A 42 -1.82 0.78 3.67
N LEU A 43 -2.12 0.27 2.47
CA LEU A 43 -3.03 -0.85 2.24
C LEU A 43 -2.31 -1.98 1.50
N PRO A 44 -2.69 -3.24 1.72
CA PRO A 44 -2.13 -4.36 0.97
C PRO A 44 -2.58 -4.32 -0.50
N VAL A 45 -1.73 -4.77 -1.41
CA VAL A 45 -2.01 -4.80 -2.85
C VAL A 45 -1.28 -5.97 -3.52
N GLY A 46 -1.92 -6.59 -4.51
CA GLY A 46 -1.26 -7.51 -5.44
C GLY A 46 -0.82 -6.80 -6.71
N GLN A 47 0.30 -7.20 -7.31
CA GLN A 47 0.70 -6.72 -8.64
C GLN A 47 0.07 -7.53 -9.78
N SER A 48 -0.57 -8.65 -9.45
CA SER A 48 -1.24 -9.55 -10.37
C SER A 48 -2.38 -10.25 -9.64
N ASP A 49 -3.49 -10.49 -10.35
CA ASP A 49 -4.61 -11.29 -9.87
C ASP A 49 -4.40 -12.81 -10.16
N ILE A 50 -3.30 -13.16 -10.82
CA ILE A 50 -2.89 -14.54 -11.08
C ILE A 50 -2.12 -15.08 -9.87
N PRO A 51 -2.59 -16.17 -9.23
CA PRO A 51 -1.90 -16.77 -8.09
C PRO A 51 -0.45 -17.15 -8.38
N ARG A 52 0.41 -17.04 -7.37
CA ARG A 52 1.85 -17.34 -7.39
C ARG A 52 2.68 -16.46 -8.32
N SER A 53 2.09 -15.42 -8.92
CA SER A 53 2.82 -14.47 -9.76
C SER A 53 3.70 -13.53 -8.94
N SER A 54 3.21 -13.05 -7.80
CA SER A 54 3.93 -12.12 -6.94
C SER A 54 3.42 -12.19 -5.50
N THR A 55 4.27 -11.82 -4.56
CA THR A 55 3.85 -11.68 -3.16
C THR A 55 3.18 -10.34 -2.91
N VAL A 56 2.38 -10.27 -1.84
CA VAL A 56 1.68 -9.06 -1.42
C VAL A 56 2.66 -7.91 -1.22
N LYS A 57 2.26 -6.74 -1.69
CA LYS A 57 2.93 -5.46 -1.49
C LYS A 57 2.05 -4.54 -0.67
N ILE A 58 2.58 -3.39 -0.29
CA ILE A 58 1.82 -2.33 0.36
C ILE A 58 1.77 -1.10 -0.56
N TYR A 59 0.58 -0.57 -0.78
CA TYR A 59 0.32 0.67 -1.50
C TYR A 59 0.26 1.84 -0.52
N CYS A 60 1.03 2.89 -0.80
CA CYS A 60 0.97 4.14 -0.05
C CYS A 60 0.09 5.18 -0.76
N PRO A 61 -0.98 5.68 -0.12
CA PRO A 61 -1.85 6.67 -0.76
C PRO A 61 -1.26 8.08 -0.87
N ARG A 62 -0.16 8.37 -0.17
CA ARG A 62 0.47 9.69 -0.15
C ARG A 62 1.49 9.91 -1.26
N CYS A 63 2.31 8.90 -1.53
CA CYS A 63 3.25 8.92 -2.67
C CYS A 63 2.75 8.13 -3.88
N GLU A 64 1.58 7.49 -3.78
CA GLU A 64 0.92 6.75 -4.85
C GLU A 64 1.82 5.65 -5.46
N ASP A 65 2.56 4.94 -4.60
CA ASP A 65 3.60 3.98 -4.98
C ASP A 65 3.54 2.71 -4.10
N ILE A 66 4.15 1.63 -4.58
CA ILE A 66 4.05 0.27 -4.03
C ILE A 66 5.39 -0.19 -3.44
N TYR A 67 5.35 -0.82 -2.26
CA TYR A 67 6.55 -1.25 -1.53
C TYR A 67 6.43 -2.68 -1.01
N TYR A 68 7.58 -3.29 -0.68
CA TYR A 68 7.59 -4.53 0.06
C TYR A 68 7.17 -4.30 1.52
N PRO A 69 6.34 -5.19 2.11
CA PRO A 69 6.04 -5.14 3.53
C PRO A 69 7.33 -5.34 4.35
N ARG A 70 7.45 -4.65 5.49
CA ARG A 70 8.65 -4.73 6.35
C ARG A 70 8.79 -6.09 7.03
N SER A 71 7.68 -6.76 7.33
CA SER A 71 7.69 -8.09 7.95
C SER A 71 7.94 -9.17 6.90
N LYS A 72 8.97 -10.00 7.11
CA LYS A 72 9.26 -11.16 6.26
C LYS A 72 8.09 -12.15 6.20
N TYR A 73 7.31 -12.28 7.27
CA TYR A 73 6.16 -13.18 7.31
C TYR A 73 5.04 -12.71 6.37
N GLN A 74 4.77 -11.40 6.35
CA GLN A 74 3.78 -10.82 5.43
C GLN A 74 4.24 -10.93 3.98
N GLY A 75 5.55 -10.83 3.72
CA GLY A 75 6.14 -10.89 2.38
C GLY A 75 6.05 -12.24 1.67
N ASN A 76 5.63 -13.32 2.34
CA ASN A 76 5.43 -14.65 1.73
C ASN A 76 3.97 -14.91 1.32
N ILE A 77 3.05 -13.99 1.62
CA ILE A 77 1.62 -14.13 1.27
C ILE A 77 1.46 -13.76 -0.21
N ASP A 78 0.63 -14.53 -0.93
CA ASP A 78 0.30 -14.27 -2.34
C ASP A 78 -0.46 -12.94 -2.50
N GLY A 79 0.02 -12.08 -3.41
CA GLY A 79 -0.62 -10.80 -3.69
C GLY A 79 -2.01 -10.93 -4.32
N ALA A 80 -2.27 -12.04 -5.04
CA ALA A 80 -3.56 -12.30 -5.66
C ALA A 80 -4.71 -12.42 -4.63
N TYR A 81 -4.39 -12.65 -3.35
CA TYR A 81 -5.39 -12.69 -2.27
C TYR A 81 -5.91 -11.31 -1.85
N PHE A 82 -5.25 -10.25 -2.31
CA PHE A 82 -5.67 -8.85 -2.10
C PHE A 82 -6.11 -8.19 -3.40
N GLY A 83 -5.57 -8.66 -4.51
CA GLY A 83 -5.90 -8.20 -5.85
C GLY A 83 -5.24 -6.87 -6.21
N THR A 84 -5.33 -6.54 -7.49
CA THR A 84 -4.72 -5.33 -8.07
C THR A 84 -5.52 -4.05 -7.76
N THR A 85 -6.82 -4.18 -7.48
CA THR A 85 -7.77 -3.04 -7.46
C THR A 85 -8.16 -2.55 -6.07
N PHE A 86 -7.96 -3.36 -5.02
CA PHE A 86 -8.49 -3.09 -3.69
C PHE A 86 -8.15 -1.70 -3.12
N PRO A 87 -6.88 -1.25 -3.08
CA PRO A 87 -6.55 0.08 -2.53
C PRO A 87 -7.20 1.22 -3.32
N HIS A 88 -7.32 1.07 -4.63
CA HIS A 88 -7.91 2.09 -5.50
C HIS A 88 -9.41 2.24 -5.19
N LEU A 89 -10.14 1.13 -5.14
CA LEU A 89 -11.57 1.12 -4.80
C LEU A 89 -11.82 1.55 -3.34
N PHE A 90 -10.90 1.23 -2.43
CA PHE A 90 -10.95 1.70 -1.05
C PHE A 90 -10.91 3.23 -0.97
N PHE A 91 -9.99 3.89 -1.67
CA PHE A 91 -9.92 5.36 -1.66
C PHE A 91 -10.96 6.04 -2.55
N MET A 92 -11.59 5.34 -3.51
CA MET A 92 -12.80 5.82 -4.18
C MET A 92 -13.98 5.85 -3.21
N THR A 93 -14.12 4.82 -2.36
CA THR A 93 -15.18 4.74 -1.34
C THR A 93 -14.95 5.71 -0.17
N TYR A 94 -13.71 5.79 0.32
CA TYR A 94 -13.32 6.61 1.48
C TYR A 94 -12.44 7.79 1.07
N GLY A 95 -12.89 8.58 0.09
CA GLY A 95 -12.11 9.69 -0.48
C GLY A 95 -11.60 10.72 0.52
N HIS A 96 -12.35 10.94 1.61
CA HIS A 96 -11.96 11.84 2.71
C HIS A 96 -10.70 11.40 3.47
N LEU A 97 -10.27 10.14 3.32
CA LEU A 97 -9.04 9.61 3.93
C LEU A 97 -7.81 9.77 3.03
N LYS A 98 -7.98 10.20 1.78
CA LYS A 98 -6.84 10.35 0.86
C LYS A 98 -5.96 11.52 1.32
N PRO A 99 -4.68 11.28 1.66
CA PRO A 99 -3.78 12.33 2.11
C PRO A 99 -3.40 13.28 0.97
N GLN A 100 -2.96 14.49 1.33
CA GLN A 100 -2.32 15.40 0.37
C GLN A 100 -1.02 14.79 -0.17
N LYS A 101 -0.71 15.07 -1.44
CA LYS A 101 0.51 14.59 -2.08
C LYS A 101 1.75 15.16 -1.40
N VAL A 102 2.84 14.41 -1.43
CA VAL A 102 4.15 14.89 -0.93
C VAL A 102 4.59 16.12 -1.72
N THR A 103 4.87 17.22 -1.03
CA THR A 103 5.40 18.46 -1.63
C THR A 103 6.92 18.52 -1.60
N GLN A 104 7.54 17.78 -0.67
CA GLN A 104 8.98 17.74 -0.48
C GLN A 104 9.60 16.56 -1.22
N SER A 105 10.70 16.81 -1.91
CA SER A 105 11.54 15.80 -2.54
C SER A 105 12.93 15.81 -1.92
N TYR A 106 13.60 14.66 -1.92
CA TYR A 106 14.97 14.54 -1.44
C TYR A 106 15.90 15.38 -2.33
N VAL A 107 16.67 16.28 -1.72
CA VAL A 107 17.71 17.06 -2.41
C VAL A 107 19.07 16.53 -1.94
N PRO A 108 19.75 15.68 -2.74
CA PRO A 108 21.04 15.15 -2.35
C PRO A 108 22.09 16.27 -2.30
N ARG A 109 22.91 16.26 -1.25
CA ARG A 109 23.97 17.23 -1.02
C ARG A 109 25.26 16.53 -0.62
N VAL A 110 26.39 17.01 -1.16
CA VAL A 110 27.75 16.58 -0.79
C VAL A 110 28.54 17.83 -0.43
N PHE A 111 29.09 17.88 0.79
CA PHE A 111 29.72 19.09 1.37
C PHE A 111 28.87 20.37 1.24
N GLY A 112 27.54 20.25 1.34
CA GLY A 112 26.59 21.36 1.24
C GLY A 112 26.13 21.71 -0.19
N PHE A 113 26.88 21.30 -1.21
CA PHE A 113 26.54 21.52 -2.62
C PHE A 113 25.50 20.52 -3.11
N LYS A 114 24.52 21.01 -3.89
CA LYS A 114 23.52 20.16 -4.54
C LYS A 114 24.20 19.39 -5.67
N LEU A 115 23.90 18.09 -5.80
CA LEU A 115 24.34 17.31 -6.95
C LEU A 115 23.61 17.77 -8.23
N HIS A 116 24.35 17.87 -9.33
CA HIS A 116 23.79 18.14 -10.65
C HIS A 116 22.96 16.94 -11.14
N LYS A 117 21.90 17.19 -11.91
CA LYS A 117 21.12 16.12 -12.56
C LYS A 117 21.90 15.68 -13.81
N SER A 118 22.42 14.45 -13.80
CA SER A 118 23.06 13.84 -14.97
C SER A 118 22.11 13.70 -16.14
#